data_AF-A0A8J4TP35-F1
#
_entry.id   AF-A0A8J4TP35-F1
#
_cell.length_a   1.000
_cell.length_b   1.000
_cell.length_c   1.000
_cell.angle_alpha   90.00
_cell.angle_beta   90.00
_cell.angle_gamma   90.00
#
_symmetry.space_group_name_H-M   'P 1'
#
loop_
_entity.id
_entity.type
_entity.pdbx_description
1 polymer ?
#
loop_
_entity_poly.entity_id
_entity_poly.type
_entity_poly.pdbx_seq_one_letter_code
_entity_poly.pdbx_strand_id
1 'polypeptide(L)'
;LKFPSDLQELKQMTALLRFYKMQNSGFVLLLFSSAYLYKQAFPIPGSSLLNILAGALFGPWLGLVLCCVLTTVGASMCFLLSHFFITPHIIRMFPDRVAQLQRKVEENRSSLFFFLLFLRLFPMSPNWFLNMSSPIFNIPLSHFSLSVLI
;
A
#
# COMPACT_ATOMS: atom_id res chain seq x y z
N LEU A 1 -15.93 -2.76 14.05
CA LEU A 1 -15.46 -4.01 13.43
C LEU A 1 -14.15 -4.43 14.10
N LYS A 2 -14.11 -5.56 14.80
CA LYS A 2 -12.87 -6.16 15.32
C LYS A 2 -12.23 -6.93 14.15
N PHE A 3 -10.99 -6.59 13.80
CA PHE A 3 -10.29 -7.28 12.72
C PHE A 3 -9.72 -8.59 13.24
N PRO A 4 -9.81 -9.67 12.45
CA PRO A 4 -9.46 -10.99 12.92
C PRO A 4 -7.96 -11.10 13.17
N SER A 5 -7.60 -11.56 14.36
CA SER A 5 -6.20 -11.74 14.78
C SER A 5 -5.76 -13.21 14.71
N ASP A 6 -6.70 -14.11 14.42
CA ASP A 6 -6.49 -15.55 14.45
C ASP A 6 -6.90 -16.25 13.14
N LEU A 7 -6.19 -17.33 12.82
CA LEU A 7 -6.37 -18.14 11.60
C LEU A 7 -7.78 -18.76 11.52
N GLN A 8 -8.40 -19.00 12.68
CA GLN A 8 -9.77 -19.51 12.79
C GLN A 8 -10.82 -18.47 12.39
N GLU A 9 -10.69 -17.22 12.81
CA GLU A 9 -11.58 -16.13 12.39
C GLU A 9 -11.45 -15.86 10.88
N LEU A 10 -10.22 -16.01 10.36
CA LEU A 10 -9.94 -15.91 8.93
C LEU A 10 -10.72 -16.99 8.14
N LYS A 11 -10.77 -18.23 8.63
CA LYS A 11 -11.57 -19.32 8.04
C LYS A 11 -13.08 -19.05 8.12
N GLN A 12 -13.58 -18.52 9.24
CA GLN A 12 -15.01 -18.19 9.39
C GLN A 12 -15.44 -17.04 8.47
N MET A 13 -14.63 -15.97 8.37
CA MET A 13 -14.84 -14.88 7.40
C MET A 13 -14.80 -15.42 5.96
N THR A 14 -13.84 -16.29 5.64
CA THR A 14 -13.73 -16.93 4.32
C THR A 14 -14.99 -17.75 3.99
N ALA A 15 -15.52 -18.50 4.96
CA ALA A 15 -16.74 -19.29 4.78
C ALA A 15 -17.98 -18.41 4.58
N LEU A 16 -18.14 -17.34 5.35
CA LEU A 16 -19.23 -16.36 5.20
C LEU A 16 -19.17 -15.62 3.86
N LEU A 17 -17.97 -15.17 3.46
CA LEU A 17 -17.77 -14.49 2.18
C LEU A 17 -17.96 -15.45 1.00
N ARG A 18 -17.61 -16.74 1.11
CA ARG A 18 -17.92 -17.75 0.08
C ARG A 18 -19.41 -18.02 -0.06
N PHE A 19 -20.15 -18.05 1.05
CA PHE A 19 -21.60 -18.19 1.04
C PHE A 19 -22.26 -16.96 0.36
N TYR A 20 -21.78 -15.75 0.65
CA TYR A 20 -22.26 -14.52 0.02
C TYR A 20 -21.81 -14.34 -1.45
N LYS A 21 -20.67 -14.91 -1.83
CA LYS A 21 -20.17 -14.91 -3.23
C LYS A 21 -21.15 -15.58 -4.20
N MET A 22 -21.90 -16.58 -3.73
CA MET A 22 -22.93 -17.28 -4.51
C MET A 22 -24.11 -16.37 -4.89
N GLN A 23 -24.33 -15.27 -4.17
CA GLN A 23 -25.49 -14.40 -4.38
C GLN A 23 -25.11 -13.04 -4.98
N ASN A 24 -23.94 -12.46 -4.65
CA ASN A 24 -23.44 -11.21 -5.24
C ASN A 24 -21.91 -11.12 -5.16
N SER A 25 -21.20 -11.63 -6.16
CA SER A 25 -19.73 -11.62 -6.22
C SER A 25 -19.11 -10.21 -6.19
N GLY A 26 -19.80 -9.19 -6.73
CA GLY A 26 -19.29 -7.81 -6.78
C GLY A 26 -19.20 -7.14 -5.41
N PHE A 27 -20.16 -7.37 -4.51
CA PHE A 27 -20.20 -6.75 -3.19
C PHE A 27 -19.06 -7.23 -2.29
N VAL A 28 -18.77 -8.53 -2.32
CA VAL A 28 -17.65 -9.14 -1.57
C VAL A 28 -16.30 -8.59 -2.02
N LEU A 29 -16.13 -8.41 -3.34
CA LEU A 29 -14.92 -7.83 -3.91
C LEU A 29 -14.76 -6.36 -3.53
N LEU A 30 -15.84 -5.57 -3.57
CA LEU A 30 -15.85 -4.17 -3.14
C LEU A 30 -15.54 -4.00 -1.65
N LEU A 31 -16.14 -4.83 -0.80
CA LEU A 31 -15.91 -4.79 0.65
C LEU A 31 -14.47 -5.19 0.99
N PHE A 32 -13.95 -6.24 0.35
CA PHE A 32 -12.55 -6.64 0.53
C PHE A 32 -11.59 -5.54 0.04
N SER A 33 -11.84 -4.98 -1.15
CA SER A 33 -11.00 -3.94 -1.74
C SER A 33 -11.00 -2.67 -0.90
N SER A 34 -12.16 -2.23 -0.42
CA SER A 34 -12.26 -1.04 0.45
C SER A 34 -11.54 -1.24 1.78
N ALA A 35 -11.67 -2.41 2.43
CA ALA A 35 -10.94 -2.71 3.65
C ALA A 35 -9.42 -2.78 3.43
N TYR A 36 -8.98 -3.36 2.31
CA TYR A 36 -7.57 -3.41 1.93
C TYR A 36 -7.00 -2.02 1.69
N LEU A 37 -7.70 -1.21 0.88
CA LEU A 37 -7.33 0.18 0.59
C LEU A 37 -7.27 1.01 1.88
N TYR A 38 -8.24 0.83 2.78
CA TYR A 38 -8.23 1.50 4.08
C TYR A 38 -6.98 1.17 4.89
N LYS A 39 -6.63 -0.11 5.04
CA LYS A 39 -5.39 -0.48 5.76
C LYS A 39 -4.13 0.03 5.08
N GLN A 40 -4.09 0.00 3.76
CA GLN A 40 -2.96 0.49 2.97
C GLN A 40 -2.81 2.02 3.06
N ALA A 41 -3.93 2.74 3.15
CA ALA A 41 -3.99 4.21 3.22
C ALA A 41 -3.79 4.77 4.64
N PHE A 42 -4.19 4.02 5.69
CA PHE A 42 -3.98 4.34 7.12
C PHE A 42 -2.77 3.66 7.73
N PRO A 43 -1.80 3.37 6.87
CA PRO A 43 -0.78 2.35 6.99
C PRO A 43 -0.72 1.51 8.28
N ILE A 44 -1.69 0.60 8.39
CA ILE A 44 -1.84 -0.25 9.57
C ILE A 44 -1.03 -1.55 9.36
N PRO A 45 -0.08 -1.90 10.24
CA PRO A 45 0.64 -3.18 10.15
C PRO A 45 -0.33 -4.36 10.30
N GLY A 46 -0.19 -5.39 9.46
CA GLY A 46 -1.07 -6.58 9.45
C GLY A 46 -1.79 -6.88 8.13
N SER A 47 -1.43 -6.23 7.02
CA SER A 47 -1.98 -6.55 5.68
C SER A 47 -1.61 -7.94 5.16
N SER A 48 -0.58 -8.59 5.68
CA SER A 48 -0.11 -9.91 5.22
C SER A 48 -1.20 -10.99 5.32
N LEU A 49 -2.04 -10.92 6.35
CA LEU A 49 -3.16 -11.85 6.55
C LEU A 49 -4.27 -11.66 5.51
N LEU A 50 -4.47 -10.44 5.01
CA LEU A 50 -5.46 -10.16 3.96
C LEU A 50 -5.04 -10.73 2.61
N ASN A 51 -3.74 -10.70 2.29
CA ASN A 51 -3.22 -11.32 1.06
C ASN A 51 -3.45 -12.84 1.06
N ILE A 52 -3.23 -13.48 2.20
CA ILE A 52 -3.52 -14.92 2.38
C ILE A 52 -5.03 -15.18 2.23
N LEU A 53 -5.88 -14.33 2.83
CA LEU A 53 -7.34 -14.44 2.68
C LEU A 53 -7.76 -14.27 1.22
N ALA A 54 -7.20 -13.31 0.48
CA ALA A 54 -7.50 -13.08 -0.93
C ALA A 54 -7.17 -14.32 -1.78
N GLY A 55 -5.99 -14.92 -1.56
CA GLY A 55 -5.60 -16.16 -2.24
C GLY A 55 -6.52 -17.34 -1.91
N ALA A 56 -6.99 -17.45 -0.67
CA ALA A 56 -7.93 -18.49 -0.24
C ALA A 56 -9.36 -18.29 -0.81
N LEU A 57 -9.79 -17.04 -1.00
CA LEU A 57 -11.15 -16.69 -1.40
C LEU A 57 -11.34 -16.67 -2.93
N PHE A 58 -10.37 -16.11 -3.65
CA PHE A 58 -10.43 -15.91 -5.10
C PHE A 58 -9.53 -16.88 -5.89
N GLY A 59 -8.69 -17.65 -5.21
CA GLY A 59 -7.69 -18.52 -5.81
C GLY A 59 -6.35 -17.80 -6.00
N PRO A 60 -5.26 -18.55 -6.21
CA PRO A 60 -3.91 -17.99 -6.22
C PRO A 60 -3.70 -16.97 -7.35
N TRP A 61 -4.19 -17.24 -8.57
CA TRP A 61 -3.99 -16.35 -9.73
C TRP A 61 -4.83 -15.07 -9.66
N LEU A 62 -6.14 -15.21 -9.44
CA LEU A 62 -7.07 -14.07 -9.33
C LEU A 62 -6.78 -13.24 -8.08
N GLY A 63 -6.47 -13.89 -6.95
CA GLY A 63 -6.07 -13.23 -5.73
C GLY A 63 -4.79 -12.42 -5.89
N LEU A 64 -3.79 -12.96 -6.61
CA LEU A 64 -2.54 -12.24 -6.88
C LEU A 64 -2.78 -11.00 -7.74
N VAL A 65 -3.49 -11.13 -8.87
CA VAL A 65 -3.79 -9.98 -9.74
C VAL A 65 -4.57 -8.92 -8.97
N LEU A 66 -5.59 -9.32 -8.21
CA LEU A 66 -6.37 -8.41 -7.38
C LEU A 66 -5.49 -7.71 -6.34
N CYS A 67 -4.64 -8.45 -5.61
CA CYS A 67 -3.75 -7.87 -4.61
C CYS A 67 -2.75 -6.89 -5.24
N CYS A 68 -2.18 -7.19 -6.40
CA CYS A 68 -1.27 -6.26 -7.10
C CYS A 68 -1.97 -4.95 -7.47
N VAL A 69 -3.18 -5.04 -8.03
CA VAL A 69 -3.99 -3.85 -8.38
C VAL A 69 -4.34 -3.05 -7.12
N LEU A 70 -4.88 -3.70 -6.10
CA LEU A 70 -5.26 -3.05 -4.84
C LEU A 70 -4.05 -2.43 -4.13
N THR A 71 -2.89 -3.08 -4.17
CA THR A 71 -1.65 -2.56 -3.58
C THR A 71 -1.15 -1.34 -4.33
N THR A 72 -1.17 -1.37 -5.66
CA THR A 72 -0.80 -0.23 -6.50
C THR A 72 -1.72 0.96 -6.27
N VAL A 73 -3.03 0.73 -6.25
CA VAL A 73 -4.04 1.77 -6.01
C VAL A 73 -3.91 2.33 -4.59
N GLY A 74 -3.79 1.46 -3.58
CA GLY A 74 -3.66 1.88 -2.18
C GLY A 74 -2.37 2.65 -1.90
N ALA A 75 -1.25 2.22 -2.47
CA ALA A 75 0.02 2.94 -2.38
C ALA A 75 -0.07 4.31 -3.07
N SER A 76 -0.74 4.39 -4.22
CA SER A 76 -0.97 5.66 -4.94
C SER A 76 -1.88 6.60 -4.14
N MET A 77 -2.92 6.09 -3.48
CA MET A 77 -3.76 6.90 -2.60
C MET A 77 -2.99 7.40 -1.38
N CYS A 78 -2.18 6.55 -0.75
CA CYS A 78 -1.32 6.95 0.37
C CYS A 78 -0.31 8.04 -0.05
N PHE A 79 0.30 7.88 -1.23
CA PHE A 79 1.18 8.89 -1.82
C PHE A 79 0.45 10.23 -2.01
N LEU A 80 -0.75 10.21 -2.59
CA LEU A 80 -1.55 11.42 -2.81
C LEU A 80 -1.97 12.08 -1.49
N LEU A 81 -2.45 11.30 -0.51
CA LEU A 81 -2.78 11.84 0.81
C LEU A 81 -1.56 12.49 1.46
N SER A 82 -0.40 11.83 1.43
CA SER A 82 0.83 12.40 1.98
C SER A 82 1.26 13.65 1.20
N HIS A 83 1.15 13.64 -0.12
CA HIS A 83 1.47 14.80 -0.96
C HIS A 83 0.60 16.02 -0.65
N PHE A 84 -0.71 15.84 -0.48
CA PHE A 84 -1.62 16.96 -0.24
C PHE A 84 -1.65 17.42 1.22
N PHE A 85 -1.58 16.50 2.19
CA PHE A 85 -1.72 16.85 3.61
C PHE A 85 -0.39 16.95 4.34
N ILE A 86 0.55 16.04 4.11
CA ILE A 86 1.79 15.92 4.91
C ILE A 86 2.91 16.80 4.34
N THR A 87 3.14 16.74 3.02
CA THR A 87 4.20 17.49 2.35
C THR A 87 4.14 19.00 2.63
N PRO A 88 3.02 19.72 2.45
CA PRO A 88 2.99 21.16 2.73
C PRO A 88 3.21 21.48 4.21
N HIS A 89 2.70 20.65 5.12
CA HIS A 89 2.92 20.82 6.56
C HIS A 89 4.40 20.65 6.93
N ILE A 90 5.07 19.63 6.41
CA ILE A 90 6.50 19.38 6.69
C ILE A 90 7.39 20.44 6.05
N ILE A 91 7.10 20.85 4.81
CA ILE A 91 7.83 21.95 4.15
C ILE A 91 7.73 23.23 4.98
N ARG A 92 6.56 23.52 5.56
CA ARG A 92 6.37 24.70 6.40
C ARG A 92 7.11 24.62 7.74
N MET A 93 7.22 23.42 8.34
CA MET A 93 7.94 23.24 9.60
C MET A 93 9.47 23.17 9.43
N PHE A 94 9.97 22.57 8.35
CA PHE A 94 11.40 22.31 8.12
C PHE A 94 11.85 22.64 6.68
N PRO A 95 11.74 23.90 6.23
CA PRO A 95 11.99 24.26 4.83
C PRO A 95 13.42 23.93 4.38
N ASP A 96 14.44 24.25 5.19
CA ASP A 96 15.84 24.07 4.81
C ASP A 96 16.25 22.60 4.72
N ARG A 97 15.77 21.77 5.64
CA ARG A 97 16.07 20.33 5.66
C ARG A 97 15.40 19.62 4.48
N VAL A 98 14.14 19.96 4.19
CA VAL A 98 13.42 19.39 3.04
C VAL A 98 14.08 19.82 1.74
N ALA A 99 14.48 21.09 1.60
CA ALA A 99 15.18 21.56 0.40
C ALA A 99 16.54 20.87 0.19
N GLN A 100 17.32 20.62 1.26
CA GLN A 100 18.56 19.85 1.18
C GLN A 100 18.33 18.40 0.76
N LEU A 101 17.30 17.75 1.32
CA LEU A 101 16.93 16.38 0.96
C LEU A 101 16.45 16.29 -0.49
N GLN A 102 15.60 17.22 -0.94
CA GLN A 102 15.13 17.28 -2.32
C GLN A 102 16.29 17.47 -3.32
N ARG A 103 17.27 18.32 -3.00
CA ARG A 103 18.47 18.48 -3.85
C ARG A 103 19.29 17.20 -3.96
N LYS A 104 19.57 16.53 -2.83
CA LYS A 104 20.28 15.24 -2.84
C LYS A 104 19.54 14.16 -3.64
N VAL A 105 18.21 14.17 -3.54
CA VAL A 105 17.36 13.25 -4.29
C VAL A 105 17.40 13.55 -5.79
N GLU A 106 17.38 14.82 -6.18
CA GLU A 106 17.49 15.25 -7.58
C GLU A 106 18.88 14.95 -8.17
N GLU A 107 19.95 15.10 -7.39
CA GLU A 107 21.31 14.68 -7.79
C GLU A 107 21.40 13.16 -8.04
N ASN A 108 20.64 12.36 -7.28
CA ASN A 108 20.63 10.90 -7.37
C ASN A 108 19.40 10.33 -8.08
N ARG A 109 18.73 11.13 -8.93
CA ARG A 109 17.45 10.77 -9.57
C ARG A 109 17.46 9.44 -10.32
N SER A 110 18.56 9.13 -10.99
CA SER A 110 18.75 7.88 -11.75
C SER A 110 18.82 6.65 -10.84
N SER A 111 19.28 6.81 -9.61
CA SER A 111 19.41 5.74 -8.61
C SER A 111 18.22 5.62 -7.66
N LEU A 112 17.29 6.59 -7.65
CA LEU A 112 16.11 6.60 -6.77
C LEU A 112 15.25 5.35 -6.90
N PHE A 113 15.02 4.90 -8.14
CA PHE A 113 14.23 3.69 -8.38
C PHE A 113 14.91 2.46 -7.76
N PHE A 114 16.22 2.29 -7.98
CA PHE A 114 17.00 1.21 -7.37
C PHE A 114 17.06 1.32 -5.85
N PHE A 115 17.14 2.54 -5.31
CA PHE A 115 17.13 2.77 -3.87
C PHE A 115 15.78 2.41 -3.23
N LEU A 116 14.66 2.80 -3.85
CA LEU A 116 13.32 2.41 -3.41
C LEU A 116 13.12 0.90 -3.51
N LEU A 117 13.57 0.27 -4.59
CA LEU A 117 13.51 -1.18 -4.77
C LEU A 117 14.35 -1.88 -3.70
N PHE A 118 15.57 -1.42 -3.45
CA PHE A 118 16.44 -1.96 -2.40
C PHE A 118 15.81 -1.83 -1.01
N LEU A 119 15.22 -0.68 -0.69
CA LEU A 119 14.50 -0.48 0.56
C LEU A 119 13.31 -1.45 0.71
N ARG A 120 12.60 -1.76 -0.38
CA ARG A 120 11.47 -2.72 -0.37
C ARG A 120 11.92 -4.16 -0.22
N LEU A 121 13.06 -4.51 -0.81
CA LEU A 121 13.71 -5.81 -0.61
C LEU A 121 14.25 -5.95 0.81
N PHE A 122 14.58 -4.82 1.47
CA PHE A 122 15.05 -4.82 2.84
C PHE A 122 13.86 -4.93 3.83
N PRO A 123 13.69 -6.06 4.54
CA PRO A 123 12.47 -6.37 5.28
C PRO A 123 12.21 -5.46 6.48
N MET A 124 13.21 -4.69 6.91
CA MET A 124 13.07 -3.74 8.03
C MET A 124 12.36 -2.45 7.62
N SER A 125 12.33 -2.08 6.34
CA SER A 125 11.71 -0.83 5.92
C SER A 125 10.20 -1.05 5.71
N PRO A 126 9.34 -0.36 6.47
CA PRO A 126 7.92 -0.59 6.33
C PRO A 126 7.39 0.05 5.02
N ASN A 127 6.64 -0.70 4.21
CA ASN A 127 6.12 -0.20 2.92
C ASN A 127 5.34 1.13 3.05
N TRP A 128 4.58 1.31 4.12
CA TRP A 128 3.89 2.58 4.38
C TRP A 128 4.81 3.79 4.49
N PHE A 129 5.94 3.61 5.16
CA PHE A 129 6.87 4.69 5.40
C PHE A 129 7.41 5.19 4.07
N LEU A 130 7.76 4.26 3.16
CA LEU A 130 8.18 4.59 1.81
C LEU A 130 7.09 5.32 1.01
N ASN A 131 5.84 4.85 1.10
CA ASN A 131 4.71 5.47 0.42
C ASN A 131 4.47 6.91 0.89
N MET A 132 4.63 7.15 2.20
CA MET A 132 4.44 8.45 2.82
C MET A 132 5.63 9.39 2.60
N SER A 133 6.86 8.87 2.59
CA SER A 133 8.07 9.68 2.43
C SER A 133 8.36 10.06 0.98
N SER A 134 7.97 9.22 0.02
CA SER A 134 8.20 9.46 -1.42
C SER A 134 7.72 10.83 -1.93
N PRO A 135 6.51 11.33 -1.59
CA PRO A 135 6.07 12.66 -2.04
C PRO A 135 6.79 13.82 -1.37
N ILE A 136 7.38 13.62 -0.18
CA ILE A 136 8.20 14.64 0.51
C ILE A 136 9.50 14.86 -0.26
N PHE A 137 10.06 13.78 -0.80
CA PHE A 137 11.27 13.79 -1.63
C PHE A 137 11.03 14.20 -3.08
N ASN A 138 9.81 14.58 -3.45
CA ASN A 138 9.45 15.01 -4.81
C ASN A 138 9.68 13.91 -5.87
N ILE A 139 9.48 12.64 -5.49
CA ILE A 139 9.61 11.51 -6.40
C ILE A 139 8.40 11.46 -7.33
N PRO A 140 8.57 11.37 -8.66
CA PRO A 140 7.44 11.25 -9.58
C PRO A 140 6.64 9.97 -9.35
N LEU A 141 5.31 10.09 -9.36
CA LEU A 141 4.38 8.98 -9.12
C LEU A 141 4.64 7.78 -10.03
N SER A 142 5.11 8.00 -11.26
CA SER A 142 5.43 6.93 -12.22
C SER A 142 6.52 5.97 -11.75
N HIS A 143 7.61 6.50 -11.17
CA HIS A 143 8.72 5.68 -10.67
C HIS A 143 8.30 4.92 -9.41
N PHE A 144 7.51 5.59 -8.57
CA PHE A 144 6.96 5.01 -7.36
C PHE A 144 5.99 3.86 -7.67
N SER A 145 5.03 4.06 -8.59
CA SER A 145 4.03 3.06 -8.97
C SER A 145 4.67 1.84 -9.64
N LEU A 146 5.67 2.05 -10.51
CA LEU A 146 6.43 0.95 -11.11
C LEU A 146 7.14 0.10 -10.06
N SER A 147 7.74 0.74 -9.05
CA SER A 147 8.39 0.00 -7.98
C SER A 147 7.39 -0.76 -7.10
N VAL A 148 6.10 -0.35 -7.03
CA VAL A 148 5.08 -1.05 -6.22
C VAL A 148 4.52 -2.26 -6.97
N LEU A 149 4.55 -2.19 -8.30
CA LEU A 149 4.09 -3.25 -9.18
C LEU A 149 5.09 -4.43 -9.26
N ILE A 150 6.38 -4.14 -9.08
CA ILE A 150 7.51 -5.10 -9.07
C ILE A 150 7.73 -5.61 -7.65
#